data_AF-A0A9D1TY89-F1
#
_entry.id   AF-A0A9D1TY89-F1
#
_cell.length_a   1.000
_cell.length_b   1.000
_cell.length_c   1.000
_cell.angle_alpha   90.00
_cell.angle_beta   90.00
_cell.angle_gamma   90.00
#
_symmetry.space_group_name_H-M   'P 1'
#
loop_
_entity.id
_entity.type
_entity.pdbx_description
1 polymer ?
#
loop_
_entity_poly.entity_id
_entity_poly.type
_entity_poly.pdbx_seq_one_letter_code
_entity_poly.pdbx_strand_id
1 'polypeptide(L)' 'MATYHFKTNAKCSGCTAKIGAALEQNGVQAGKWAVDLTVPDKTLTVESDLSAEKIAEVVAQAGFKAEKTE' A
#
# COMPACT_ATOMS: atom_id res chain seq x y z
N MET A 1 14.29 4.11 -7.15
CA MET A 1 12.99 3.50 -6.84
C MET A 1 13.19 2.09 -6.33
N ALA A 2 12.77 1.86 -5.09
CA ALA A 2 12.69 0.53 -4.52
C ALA A 2 11.25 0.02 -4.61
N THR A 3 11.10 -1.29 -4.76
CA THR A 3 9.80 -1.94 -4.72
C THR A 3 9.63 -2.59 -3.35
N TYR A 4 8.49 -2.32 -2.72
CA TYR A 4 8.13 -2.82 -1.41
C TYR A 4 6.85 -3.63 -1.50
N HIS A 5 6.79 -4.71 -0.74
CA HIS A 5 5.61 -5.54 -0.59
C HIS A 5 5.11 -5.45 0.85
N PHE A 6 3.79 -5.30 1.00
CA PHE A 6 3.14 -5.24 2.29
C PHE A 6 1.94 -6.18 2.31
N LYS A 7 1.82 -6.95 3.38
CA LYS A 7 0.58 -7.63 3.73
C LYS A 7 -0.40 -6.60 4.27
N THR A 8 -1.63 -6.56 3.72
CA THR A 8 -2.65 -5.61 4.18
C THR A 8 -3.92 -6.29 4.69
N ASN A 9 -4.76 -5.52 5.36
CA ASN A 9 -6.10 -5.97 5.76
C ASN A 9 -7.22 -5.49 4.82
N ALA A 10 -6.87 -5.02 3.60
CA ALA A 10 -7.85 -4.56 2.62
C ALA A 10 -8.73 -5.73 2.14
N LYS A 11 -10.05 -5.58 2.22
CA LYS A 11 -11.01 -6.65 1.85
C LYS A 11 -11.96 -6.28 0.71
N CYS A 12 -11.87 -5.07 0.19
CA CYS A 12 -12.86 -4.51 -0.70
C CYS A 12 -12.23 -3.54 -1.72
N SER A 13 -12.83 -3.39 -2.89
CA SER A 13 -12.33 -2.44 -3.90
C SER A 13 -12.38 -0.97 -3.41
N GLY A 14 -13.28 -0.64 -2.48
CA GLY A 14 -13.26 0.68 -1.83
C GLY A 14 -12.08 0.85 -0.85
N CYS A 15 -11.57 -0.24 -0.30
CA CYS A 15 -10.45 -0.27 0.61
C CYS A 15 -9.14 0.01 -0.16
N THR A 16 -9.00 -0.59 -1.35
CA THR A 16 -7.86 -0.34 -2.23
C THR A 16 -7.83 1.09 -2.75
N ALA A 17 -8.99 1.66 -3.09
CA ALA A 17 -9.09 3.07 -3.49
C ALA A 17 -8.63 4.03 -2.37
N LYS A 18 -9.00 3.77 -1.10
CA LYS A 18 -8.53 4.58 0.04
C LYS A 18 -7.02 4.48 0.26
N ILE A 19 -6.47 3.26 0.18
CA ILE A 19 -5.02 3.04 0.29
C ILE A 19 -4.30 3.79 -0.83
N GLY A 20 -4.78 3.66 -2.06
CA GLY A 20 -4.26 4.36 -3.22
C GLY A 20 -4.25 5.87 -3.06
N ALA A 21 -5.38 6.44 -2.68
CA ALA A 21 -5.51 7.88 -2.44
C ALA A 21 -4.52 8.37 -1.36
N ALA A 22 -4.33 7.62 -0.28
CA ALA A 22 -3.37 7.97 0.76
C ALA A 22 -1.91 7.94 0.26
N LEU A 23 -1.55 6.93 -0.55
CA LEU A 23 -0.23 6.82 -1.16
C LEU A 23 0.02 7.98 -2.14
N GLU A 24 -0.94 8.29 -3.00
CA GLU A 24 -0.86 9.38 -3.97
C GLU A 24 -0.74 10.76 -3.32
N GLN A 25 -1.50 11.00 -2.24
CA GLN A 25 -1.37 12.21 -1.43
C GLN A 25 0.01 12.37 -0.78
N ASN A 26 0.74 11.27 -0.61
CA ASN A 26 2.09 11.26 -0.03
C ASN A 26 3.20 11.17 -1.10
N GLY A 27 2.87 11.36 -2.38
CA GLY A 27 3.84 11.46 -3.46
C GLY A 27 4.18 10.14 -4.15
N VAL A 28 3.43 9.05 -3.89
CA VAL A 28 3.52 7.82 -4.69
C VAL A 28 2.70 8.00 -5.96
N GLN A 29 3.32 7.89 -7.13
CA GLN A 29 2.59 8.10 -8.38
C GLN A 29 1.50 7.04 -8.62
N ALA A 30 0.37 7.44 -9.18
CA ALA A 30 -0.64 6.51 -9.67
C ALA A 30 -0.01 5.50 -10.65
N GLY A 31 -0.29 4.21 -10.46
CA GLY A 31 0.31 3.11 -11.23
C GLY A 31 1.68 2.62 -10.71
N LYS A 32 2.25 3.30 -9.70
CA LYS A 32 3.40 2.79 -8.93
C LYS A 32 2.98 2.04 -7.67
N TRP A 33 1.70 1.75 -7.51
CA TRP A 33 1.19 0.93 -6.42
C TRP A 33 0.07 0.04 -6.94
N ALA A 34 -0.10 -1.13 -6.33
CA ALA A 34 -1.16 -2.07 -6.66
C ALA A 34 -1.53 -2.91 -5.44
N VAL A 35 -2.83 -3.14 -5.21
CA VAL A 35 -3.29 -4.07 -4.18
C VAL A 35 -3.87 -5.30 -4.85
N ASP A 36 -3.25 -6.45 -4.58
CA ASP A 36 -3.74 -7.74 -5.02
C ASP A 36 -4.70 -8.31 -3.97
N LEU A 37 -6.00 -8.22 -4.26
CA LEU A 37 -7.04 -8.82 -3.42
C LEU A 37 -7.29 -10.30 -3.73
N THR A 38 -6.67 -10.88 -4.76
CA THR A 38 -6.84 -12.28 -5.16
C THR A 38 -6.06 -13.23 -4.26
N VAL A 39 -4.97 -12.75 -3.66
CA VAL A 39 -4.15 -13.52 -2.71
C VAL A 39 -4.71 -13.47 -1.28
N PRO A 40 -4.47 -14.50 -0.45
CA PRO A 40 -4.95 -14.53 0.95
C PRO A 40 -4.43 -13.35 1.78
N ASP A 41 -3.17 -12.96 1.52
CA ASP A 41 -2.46 -11.94 2.29
C ASP A 41 -2.75 -10.50 1.85
N LYS A 42 -3.59 -10.31 0.81
CA LYS A 42 -3.99 -8.99 0.31
C LYS A 42 -2.78 -8.06 0.12
N THR A 43 -1.87 -8.49 -0.75
CA THR A 43 -0.55 -7.88 -0.90
C THR A 43 -0.66 -6.52 -1.59
N LEU A 44 -0.10 -5.49 -0.96
CA LEU A 44 0.13 -4.17 -1.54
C LEU A 44 1.58 -4.10 -2.04
N THR A 45 1.75 -3.88 -3.33
CA THR A 45 3.03 -3.57 -3.96
C THR A 45 3.13 -2.06 -4.12
N VAL A 46 4.25 -1.46 -3.72
CA VAL A 46 4.53 -0.03 -3.88
C VAL A 46 5.93 0.17 -4.42
N GLU A 47 6.06 0.90 -5.50
CA GLU A 47 7.31 1.38 -6.06
C GLU A 47 7.46 2.86 -5.74
N SER A 48 8.44 3.21 -4.93
CA SER A 48 8.65 4.58 -4.48
C SER A 48 10.10 4.80 -4.05
N ASP A 49 10.48 6.05 -3.90
CA ASP A 49 11.72 6.45 -3.23
C ASP A 49 11.49 6.68 -1.71
N LEU A 50 10.24 6.59 -1.24
CA LEU A 50 9.90 6.58 0.18
C LEU A 50 10.40 5.30 0.87
N SER A 51 10.72 5.41 2.16
CA SER A 51 11.05 4.23 2.97
C SER A 51 9.81 3.35 3.22
N ALA A 52 10.05 2.06 3.43
CA ALA A 52 8.97 1.12 3.74
C ALA A 52 8.18 1.51 5.01
N GLU A 53 8.85 2.06 6.02
CA GLU A 53 8.22 2.58 7.24
C GLU A 53 7.27 3.72 6.93
N LYS A 54 7.68 4.65 6.05
CA LYS A 54 6.81 5.76 5.66
C LYS A 54 5.58 5.28 4.91
N ILE A 55 5.74 4.32 4.00
CA ILE A 55 4.63 3.72 3.28
C ILE A 55 3.67 3.03 4.27
N ALA A 56 4.18 2.24 5.21
CA ALA A 56 3.36 1.58 6.22
C ALA A 56 2.59 2.58 7.10
N GLU A 57 3.24 3.69 7.50
CA GLU A 57 2.61 4.77 8.26
C GLU A 57 1.47 5.43 7.47
N VAL A 58 1.68 5.72 6.20
CA VAL A 58 0.64 6.31 5.32
C VAL A 58 -0.58 5.39 5.22
N VAL A 59 -0.35 4.09 5.05
CA VAL A 59 -1.43 3.10 5.01
C VAL A 59 -2.14 2.99 6.36
N ALA A 60 -1.41 3.07 7.47
CA ALA A 60 -1.97 3.13 8.82
C ALA A 60 -2.85 4.35 9.06
N GLN A 61 -2.42 5.52 8.60
CA GLN A 61 -3.21 6.77 8.67
C GLN A 61 -4.50 6.68 7.86
N ALA A 62 -4.52 5.90 6.78
CA ALA A 62 -5.72 5.60 6.01
C ALA A 62 -6.68 4.61 6.71
N GLY A 63 -6.29 4.05 7.85
CA GLY A 63 -7.09 3.11 8.65
C GLY A 63 -6.84 1.64 8.33
N PHE A 64 -5.74 1.31 7.66
CA PHE A 64 -5.40 -0.06 7.24
C PHE A 64 -4.09 -0.53 7.85
N LYS A 65 -3.92 -1.84 8.02
CA LYS A 65 -2.62 -2.40 8.42
C LYS A 65 -1.77 -2.66 7.18
N ALA A 66 -0.48 -2.31 7.24
CA ALA A 66 0.52 -2.65 6.23
C ALA A 66 1.74 -3.22 6.95
N GLU A 67 1.93 -4.53 6.84
CA GLU A 67 3.09 -5.22 7.40
C GLU A 67 4.04 -5.54 6.26
N LYS A 68 5.27 -5.00 6.31
CA LYS A 68 6.26 -5.24 5.26
C LYS A 68 6.58 -6.74 5.19
N THR A 69 6.53 -7.29 3.99
CA THR A 69 6.99 -8.64 3.67
C THR A 69 8.29 -8.53 2.87
N GLU A 70 9.28 -9.36 3.21
CA GLU A 70 10.58 -9.41 2.52
C GLU A 70 10.46 -9.88 1.06
#